data_AF-A0A916MJC8-F1
#
_entry.id   AF-A0A916MJC8-F1
#
_cell.length_a   1.000
_cell.length_b   1.000
_cell.length_c   1.000
_cell.angle_alpha   90.00
_cell.angle_beta   90.00
_cell.angle_gamma   90.00
#
_symmetry.space_group_name_H-M   'P 1'
#
loop_
_entity.id
_entity.type
_entity.pdbx_description
1 polymer ?
#
loop_
_entity_poly.entity_id
_entity_poly.type
_entity_poly.pdbx_seq_one_letter_code
_entity_poly.pdbx_strand_id
1 'polypeptide(L)'
;MTDPIVEALLLLVVGMASVFAALILLAGMIRFLEWADSRINTIRIRKYADKVETHQVDDDVNDEIVAVITAAIAATIRKPVVVRKIRFLESGAEPAWAVTGRLNIMASHAITKRKS
;
A
#
# COMPACT_ATOMS: atom_id res chain seq x y z
N MET A 1 -19.93 -56.28 21.72
CA MET A 1 -19.69 -55.15 22.64
C MET A 1 -18.21 -54.86 22.56
N THR A 2 -17.83 -53.88 21.75
CA THR A 2 -16.45 -53.37 21.75
C THR A 2 -16.21 -52.63 23.05
N ASP A 3 -15.00 -52.72 23.60
CA ASP A 3 -14.67 -52.02 24.84
C ASP A 3 -14.83 -50.51 24.67
N PRO A 4 -15.47 -49.82 25.64
CA PRO A 4 -15.75 -48.38 25.55
C PRO A 4 -14.48 -47.53 25.41
N ILE A 5 -13.34 -48.06 25.88
CA ILE A 5 -12.02 -47.43 25.75
C ILE A 5 -11.58 -47.38 24.28
N VAL A 6 -11.84 -48.45 23.52
CA VAL A 6 -11.47 -48.53 22.09
C VAL A 6 -12.31 -47.54 21.29
N GLU A 7 -13.60 -47.41 21.61
CA GLU A 7 -14.50 -46.47 20.95
C GLU A 7 -14.12 -45.00 21.23
N ALA A 8 -13.78 -44.67 22.48
CA ALA A 8 -13.29 -43.35 22.84
C ALA A 8 -11.96 -43.00 22.14
N LEU A 9 -11.04 -43.96 22.03
CA LEU A 9 -9.78 -43.76 21.32
C LEU A 9 -10.01 -43.51 19.83
N LEU A 10 -10.95 -44.24 19.21
CA LEU A 10 -11.31 -44.09 17.81
C LEU A 10 -11.92 -42.70 17.55
N LEU A 11 -12.84 -42.26 18.42
CA LEU A 11 -13.42 -40.91 18.35
C LEU A 11 -12.37 -39.80 18.50
N LEU A 12 -11.39 -39.96 19.39
CA LEU A 12 -10.30 -39.00 19.58
C LEU A 12 -9.45 -38.89 18.30
N VAL A 13 -9.04 -40.02 17.75
CA VAL A 13 -8.19 -40.04 16.53
C VAL A 13 -8.94 -39.45 15.35
N VAL A 14 -10.22 -39.81 15.17
CA VAL A 14 -11.05 -39.26 14.09
C VAL A 14 -11.28 -37.77 14.25
N GLY A 15 -11.58 -37.31 15.47
CA GLY A 15 -11.76 -35.89 15.77
C GLY A 15 -10.50 -35.08 15.49
N MET A 16 -9.36 -35.56 15.97
CA MET A 16 -8.07 -34.90 15.76
C MET A 16 -7.68 -34.89 14.28
N ALA A 17 -7.82 -36.01 13.57
CA ALA A 17 -7.53 -36.11 12.14
C ALA A 17 -8.42 -35.16 11.31
N SER A 18 -9.71 -35.04 11.65
CA SER A 18 -10.64 -34.12 11.00
C SER A 18 -10.20 -32.66 11.13
N VAL A 19 -9.81 -32.24 12.35
CA VAL A 19 -9.31 -30.88 12.59
C VAL A 19 -8.04 -30.61 11.79
N PHE A 20 -7.07 -31.53 11.81
CA PHE A 20 -5.86 -31.39 11.02
C PHE A 20 -6.14 -31.33 9.52
N ALA A 21 -7.04 -32.16 9.01
CA ALA A 21 -7.45 -32.14 7.61
C ALA A 21 -8.06 -30.78 7.21
N ALA A 22 -8.93 -30.22 8.06
CA ALA A 22 -9.52 -28.91 7.84
C ALA A 22 -8.47 -27.79 7.82
N LEU A 23 -7.52 -27.81 8.75
CA LEU A 23 -6.42 -26.82 8.81
C LEU A 23 -5.49 -26.92 7.59
N ILE A 24 -5.15 -28.13 7.15
CA ILE A 24 -4.33 -28.36 5.96
C ILE A 24 -5.04 -27.82 4.71
N LEU A 25 -6.35 -28.08 4.58
CA LEU A 25 -7.16 -27.58 3.48
C LEU A 25 -7.17 -26.05 3.47
N LEU A 26 -7.42 -25.43 4.63
CA LEU A 26 -7.42 -23.97 4.75
C LEU A 26 -6.06 -23.36 4.42
N ALA A 27 -4.98 -23.94 4.91
CA ALA A 27 -3.62 -23.50 4.60
C ALA A 27 -3.30 -23.63 3.10
N GLY A 28 -3.75 -24.73 2.46
CA GLY A 28 -3.66 -24.93 1.01
C GLY A 28 -4.43 -23.86 0.23
N MET A 29 -5.64 -23.52 0.69
CA MET A 29 -6.46 -22.46 0.09
C MET A 29 -5.76 -21.11 0.16
N ILE A 30 -5.21 -20.73 1.32
CA ILE A 30 -4.47 -19.47 1.49
C ILE A 30 -3.28 -19.41 0.52
N ARG A 31 -2.49 -20.49 0.44
CA ARG A 31 -1.37 -20.56 -0.52
C ARG A 31 -1.81 -20.49 -1.97
N PHE A 32 -2.94 -21.11 -2.31
CA PHE A 32 -3.50 -21.03 -3.65
C PHE A 32 -3.92 -19.60 -4.01
N LEU A 33 -4.52 -18.88 -3.06
CA LEU A 33 -4.87 -17.46 -3.24
C LEU A 33 -3.61 -16.59 -3.39
N GLU A 34 -2.57 -16.80 -2.60
CA GLU A 34 -1.29 -16.08 -2.75
C GLU A 34 -0.64 -16.36 -4.11
N TRP A 35 -0.71 -17.60 -4.59
CA TRP A 35 -0.24 -17.96 -5.91
C TRP A 35 -1.06 -17.30 -7.03
N ALA A 36 -2.39 -17.27 -6.89
CA ALA A 36 -3.27 -16.61 -7.85
C ALA A 36 -3.07 -15.08 -7.86
N ASP A 37 -2.96 -14.47 -6.68
CA ASP A 37 -2.77 -13.04 -6.51
C ASP A 37 -1.40 -12.60 -7.03
N SER A 38 -0.32 -13.33 -6.71
CA SER A 38 1.01 -13.02 -7.24
C SER A 38 1.08 -13.09 -8.78
N ARG A 39 0.37 -14.04 -9.41
CA ARG A 39 0.25 -14.11 -10.87
C ARG A 39 -0.48 -12.90 -11.45
N ILE A 40 -1.56 -12.44 -10.82
CA ILE A 40 -2.36 -11.29 -11.29
C ILE A 40 -1.65 -9.96 -11.02
N ASN A 41 -1.04 -9.82 -9.84
CA ASN A 41 -0.36 -8.61 -9.41
C ASN A 41 0.88 -8.32 -10.26
N THR A 42 1.63 -9.35 -10.68
CA THR A 42 2.80 -9.16 -11.56
C THR A 42 2.41 -8.58 -12.93
N ILE A 43 1.24 -8.95 -13.46
CA ILE A 43 0.71 -8.43 -14.73
C ILE A 43 0.23 -6.98 -14.57
N ARG A 44 -0.41 -6.68 -13.43
CA ARG A 44 -0.90 -5.33 -13.14
C ARG A 44 0.26 -4.35 -12.90
N ILE A 45 1.29 -4.74 -12.14
CA ILE A 45 2.47 -3.92 -11.87
C ILE A 45 3.24 -3.61 -13.15
N ARG A 46 3.38 -4.56 -14.09
CA ARG A 46 3.95 -4.28 -15.43
C ARG A 46 3.16 -3.22 -16.19
N LYS A 47 1.83 -3.27 -16.16
CA LYS A 47 0.96 -2.30 -16.86
C LYS A 47 1.00 -0.91 -16.24
N TYR A 48 1.28 -0.79 -14.93
CA TYR A 48 1.50 0.49 -14.27
C TYR A 48 2.94 0.99 -14.46
N ALA A 49 3.95 0.11 -14.46
CA ALA A 49 5.34 0.46 -14.73
C ALA A 49 5.53 0.96 -16.17
N ASP A 50 4.96 0.29 -17.18
CA ASP A 50 5.00 0.73 -18.58
C ASP A 50 4.32 2.10 -18.79
N LYS A 51 3.30 2.41 -17.99
CA LYS A 51 2.59 3.70 -18.08
C LYS A 51 3.32 4.83 -17.36
N VAL A 52 4.20 4.51 -16.41
CA VAL A 52 5.03 5.48 -15.68
C VAL A 52 6.34 5.75 -16.41
N GLU A 53 6.92 4.77 -17.11
CA GLU A 53 8.13 4.99 -17.94
C GLU A 53 7.88 5.89 -19.17
N THR A 54 6.64 6.02 -19.64
CA THR A 54 6.30 6.96 -20.74
C THR A 54 6.20 8.44 -20.32
N HIS A 55 6.37 8.73 -19.02
CA HIS A 55 6.55 10.10 -18.53
C HIS A 55 7.88 10.19 -17.78
N GLN A 56 8.98 9.98 -18.51
CA GLN A 56 10.19 10.78 -18.24
C GLN A 56 9.84 12.23 -18.56
N VAL A 57 9.22 12.92 -17.60
CA VAL A 57 9.34 14.37 -17.53
C VAL A 57 10.81 14.58 -17.27
N ASP A 58 11.50 15.20 -18.23
CA ASP A 58 12.87 15.70 -18.01
C ASP A 58 12.89 16.37 -16.63
N ASP A 59 13.69 15.81 -15.73
CA ASP A 59 13.94 16.29 -14.37
C ASP A 59 14.75 17.60 -14.38
N ASP A 60 14.64 18.37 -15.47
CA ASP A 60 15.21 19.69 -15.59
C ASP A 60 14.20 20.66 -14.97
N VAL A 61 14.65 21.37 -13.94
CA VAL A 61 13.82 22.32 -13.21
C VAL A 61 13.50 23.48 -14.15
N ASN A 62 12.36 23.38 -14.84
CA ASN A 62 11.89 24.40 -15.76
C ASN A 62 11.75 25.75 -15.02
N ASP A 63 12.13 26.84 -15.68
CA ASP A 63 12.07 28.22 -15.18
C ASP A 63 10.70 28.58 -14.59
N GLU A 64 9.63 28.01 -15.15
CA GLU A 64 8.27 28.17 -14.65
C GLU A 64 8.09 27.66 -13.21
N ILE A 65 8.68 26.51 -12.88
CA ILE A 65 8.63 25.91 -11.54
C ILE A 65 9.41 26.78 -10.56
N VAL A 66 10.58 27.27 -10.97
CA VAL A 66 11.41 28.18 -10.16
C VAL A 66 10.65 29.48 -9.86
N ALA A 67 9.94 30.04 -10.85
CA ALA A 67 9.14 31.24 -10.69
C ALA A 67 7.99 31.04 -9.69
N VAL A 68 7.25 29.93 -9.80
CA VAL A 68 6.14 29.61 -8.89
C VAL A 68 6.65 29.41 -7.45
N ILE A 69 7.73 28.65 -7.27
CA ILE A 69 8.33 28.43 -5.94
C ILE A 69 8.80 29.76 -5.34
N THR A 70 9.47 30.60 -6.14
CA THR A 70 9.98 31.90 -5.68
C THR A 70 8.85 32.84 -5.28
N ALA A 71 7.77 32.90 -6.06
CA ALA A 71 6.59 33.71 -5.74
C ALA A 71 5.93 33.26 -4.43
N ALA A 72 5.79 31.94 -4.21
CA ALA A 72 5.23 31.40 -2.98
C ALA A 72 6.08 31.74 -1.74
N ILE A 73 7.41 31.65 -1.86
CA ILE A 73 8.34 32.00 -0.78
C ILE A 73 8.27 33.50 -0.47
N ALA A 74 8.30 34.35 -1.51
CA ALA A 74 8.23 35.80 -1.36
C ALA A 74 6.91 36.23 -0.67
N ALA A 75 5.79 35.63 -1.06
CA ALA A 75 4.48 35.89 -0.46
C ALA A 75 4.43 35.48 1.03
N THR A 76 5.12 34.41 1.40
CA THR A 76 5.13 33.86 2.76
C THR A 76 6.05 34.63 3.69
N ILE A 77 7.28 34.92 3.26
CA ILE A 77 8.32 35.53 4.11
C ILE A 77 8.16 37.07 4.19
N ARG A 78 7.47 37.69 3.22
CA ARG A 78 7.22 39.15 3.14
C ARG A 78 8.49 40.01 3.25
N LYS A 79 9.63 39.45 2.84
CA LYS A 79 10.94 40.12 2.73
C LYS A 79 11.55 39.74 1.39
N PRO A 80 12.50 40.52 0.84
CA PRO A 80 13.19 40.13 -0.38
C PRO A 80 13.97 38.82 -0.14
N VAL A 81 13.72 37.80 -0.97
CA VAL A 81 14.35 36.48 -0.87
C VAL A 81 15.07 36.15 -2.18
N VAL A 82 16.27 35.57 -2.08
CA VAL A 82 17.04 35.07 -3.22
C VAL A 82 17.19 33.56 -3.08
N VAL A 83 16.60 32.80 -4.01
CA VAL A 83 16.69 31.33 -4.04
C VAL A 83 18.02 30.94 -4.66
N ARG A 84 18.93 30.35 -3.87
CA ARG A 84 20.28 29.95 -4.34
C ARG A 84 20.36 28.52 -4.86
N LYS A 85 19.56 27.62 -4.30
CA LYS A 85 19.58 26.20 -4.64
C LYS A 85 18.25 25.57 -4.26
N ILE A 86 17.65 24.88 -5.22
CA ILE A 86 16.50 24.00 -4.99
C ILE A 86 17.04 22.57 -5.04
N ARG A 87 16.77 21.79 -4.01
CA ARG A 87 17.09 20.36 -4.00
C ARG A 87 15.81 19.63 -3.68
N PHE A 88 15.32 18.84 -4.63
CA PHE A 88 14.27 17.88 -4.35
C PHE A 88 14.86 16.82 -3.43
N LEU A 89 14.22 16.60 -2.29
CA LEU A 89 14.52 15.44 -1.49
C LEU A 89 13.99 14.26 -2.28
N GLU A 90 14.87 13.35 -2.70
CA GLU A 90 14.44 12.04 -3.15
C GLU A 90 13.58 11.47 -2.02
N SER A 91 12.28 11.31 -2.29
CA SER A 91 11.40 10.59 -1.39
C SER A 91 11.88 9.15 -1.41
N GLY A 92 12.88 8.82 -0.58
CA GLY A 92 13.33 7.46 -0.37
C GLY A 92 12.09 6.62 -0.14
N ALA A 93 11.96 5.53 -0.92
CA ALA A 93 10.75 4.74 -1.12
C ALA A 93 9.89 4.62 0.15
N GLU A 94 9.04 5.62 0.39
CA GLU A 94 8.15 5.57 1.52
C GLU A 94 7.09 4.54 1.15
N PRO A 95 6.90 3.52 1.99
CA PRO A 95 5.99 2.45 1.65
C PRO A 95 4.59 3.06 1.46
N ALA A 96 3.90 2.68 0.38
CA ALA A 96 2.67 3.34 -0.06
C ALA A 96 1.62 3.50 1.05
N TRP A 97 1.58 2.58 2.02
CA TRP A 97 0.71 2.65 3.20
C TRP A 97 0.98 3.88 4.09
N ALA A 98 2.23 4.32 4.22
CA ALA A 98 2.60 5.50 5.00
C ALA A 98 2.11 6.78 4.32
N VAL A 99 2.20 6.85 2.98
CA VAL A 99 1.67 7.96 2.19
C VAL A 99 0.15 8.03 2.27
N THR A 100 -0.53 6.90 2.08
CA THR A 100 -1.99 6.80 2.19
C THR A 100 -2.48 7.15 3.60
N GLY A 101 -1.79 6.70 4.65
CA GLY A 101 -2.15 7.01 6.04
C GLY A 101 -2.13 8.50 6.33
N ARG A 102 -1.07 9.21 5.92
CA ARG A 102 -0.97 10.66 6.10
C ARG A 102 -2.03 11.42 5.31
N LEU A 103 -2.27 11.03 4.05
CA LEU A 103 -3.33 11.64 3.23
C LEU A 103 -4.72 11.46 3.86
N ASN A 104 -5.00 10.29 4.42
CA ASN A 104 -6.29 10.01 5.06
C ASN A 104 -6.49 10.84 6.34
N ILE A 105 -5.44 10.99 7.15
CA ILE A 105 -5.46 11.86 8.34
C ILE A 105 -5.65 13.33 7.94
N MET A 106 -4.91 13.81 6.94
CA MET A 106 -5.03 15.19 6.45
C MET A 106 -6.41 15.46 5.83
N ALA A 107 -6.99 14.50 5.10
CA ALA A 107 -8.31 14.61 4.50
C ALA A 107 -9.46 14.53 5.54
N SER A 108 -9.24 13.85 6.67
CA SER A 108 -10.27 13.69 7.71
C SER A 108 -10.70 15.02 8.36
N HIS A 109 -9.86 16.05 8.29
CA HIS A 109 -10.18 17.39 8.77
C HIS A 109 -10.93 18.27 7.75
N ALA A 110 -11.13 17.79 6.51
CA ALA A 110 -11.82 18.51 5.44
C ALA A 110 -13.31 18.12 5.33
N ILE A 111 -14.01 17.94 6.46
CA ILE A 111 -15.47 17.75 6.45
C ILE A 111 -16.14 19.08 6.07
N THR A 112 -16.42 19.26 4.77
CA THR A 112 -17.22 20.37 4.29
C THR A 112 -18.63 20.23 4.86
N LYS A 113 -19.09 21.19 5.68
CA LYS A 113 -20.48 21.26 6.15
C LYS A 113 -21.41 21.27 4.93
N ARG A 114 -22.13 20.17 4.70
CA ARG A 114 -23.21 20.09 3.73
C ARG A 114 -24.28 21.09 4.17
N LYS A 115 -24.48 22.19 3.42
CA LYS A 115 -25.62 23.09 3.62
C LYS A 115 -26.89 22.31 3.31
N SER A 116 -27.75 22.17 4.31
CA SER A 116 -29.15 21.74 4.17
C SER A 116 -30.01 22.90 3.69
#